data_AF-A0A2V6S0W4-F1
#
_entry.id   AF-A0A2V6S0W4-F1
#
_cell.length_a   1.000
_cell.length_b   1.000
_cell.length_c   1.000
_cell.angle_alpha   90.00
_cell.angle_beta   90.00
_cell.angle_gamma   90.00
#
_symmetry.space_group_name_H-M   'P 1'
#
loop_
_entity.id
_entity.type
_entity.pdbx_description
1 polymer ?
#
loop_
_entity_poly.entity_id
_entity_poly.type
_entity_poly.pdbx_seq_one_letter_code
_entity_poly.pdbx_strand_id
1 'polypeptide(L)'
;STGFFVSARPVPREFNNRTGDAWVWRAKDEAHDWIMSRTAAALREHEAVIRTYVDTIRAVYDPSDTALVTELGNRRSYPWLRHAMFYMPEYAIYQLQVGEPPRGFYAPQSSATMILSPSATIEVPRRVRQLVWFVDHWDPEEPRPPGLLEVQLPYGRYLYVLPLGRGRVEYAGYSFVRPAR
;
A
#
# COMPACT_ATOMS: atom_id res chain seq x y z
N SER A 1 -6.82 -23.83 0.52
CA SER A 1 -7.23 -23.15 -0.73
C SER A 1 -8.19 -22.04 -0.35
N THR A 2 -7.66 -20.92 0.15
CA THR A 2 -8.46 -19.82 0.70
C THR A 2 -8.25 -18.63 -0.24
N GLY A 3 -9.36 -18.04 -0.68
CA GLY A 3 -9.51 -17.33 -1.94
C GLY A 3 -8.54 -16.17 -2.19
N PHE A 4 -8.10 -16.07 -3.44
CA PHE A 4 -7.29 -15.00 -4.01
C PHE A 4 -8.03 -13.65 -4.18
N PHE A 5 -9.29 -13.55 -3.75
CA PHE A 5 -10.15 -12.40 -3.97
C PHE A 5 -10.58 -11.80 -2.63
N VAL A 6 -9.67 -11.04 -2.03
CA VAL A 6 -10.04 -10.01 -1.06
C VAL A 6 -9.95 -8.68 -1.82
N SER A 7 -10.96 -7.82 -1.68
CA SER A 7 -11.29 -6.81 -2.68
C SER A 7 -10.49 -5.51 -2.56
N ALA A 8 -9.84 -5.08 -3.65
CA ALA A 8 -9.55 -3.67 -3.85
C ALA A 8 -10.83 -2.98 -4.38
N ARG A 9 -11.74 -2.55 -3.49
CA ARG A 9 -13.04 -1.93 -3.83
C ARG A 9 -12.95 -0.41 -4.00
N PRO A 10 -13.57 0.22 -5.00
CA PRO A 10 -13.80 1.66 -4.96
C PRO A 10 -14.76 2.10 -3.82
N VAL A 11 -14.61 3.36 -3.42
CA VAL A 11 -15.28 4.08 -2.31
C VAL A 11 -16.81 4.22 -2.55
N PRO A 12 -17.64 4.30 -1.49
CA PRO A 12 -17.26 4.61 -0.13
C PRO A 12 -17.34 3.43 0.84
N ARG A 13 -16.18 3.03 1.35
CA ARG A 13 -16.14 2.68 2.77
C ARG A 13 -16.44 3.98 3.52
N GLU A 14 -17.63 4.09 4.10
CA GLU A 14 -17.90 5.10 5.11
C GLU A 14 -16.98 4.82 6.29
N PHE A 15 -15.80 5.43 6.29
CA PHE A 15 -14.84 5.33 7.40
C PHE A 15 -15.15 6.34 8.50
N ASN A 16 -15.75 7.48 8.15
CA ASN A 16 -15.88 8.63 9.04
C ASN A 16 -17.29 8.79 9.66
N ASN A 17 -18.32 8.15 9.10
CA ASN A 17 -19.73 8.32 9.50
C ASN A 17 -20.40 7.04 10.03
N ARG A 18 -19.63 6.09 10.59
CA ARG A 18 -20.22 4.87 11.17
C ARG A 18 -20.88 5.18 12.50
N THR A 19 -22.21 5.18 12.52
CA THR A 19 -23.03 5.19 13.75
C THR A 19 -23.53 3.77 14.06
N GLY A 20 -23.61 3.41 15.34
CA GLY A 20 -24.06 2.08 15.81
C GLY A 20 -22.95 1.06 16.04
N ASP A 21 -23.33 -0.19 16.32
CA ASP A 21 -22.42 -1.24 16.77
C ASP A 21 -21.42 -1.70 15.69
N ALA A 22 -20.14 -1.79 16.06
CA ALA A 22 -19.05 -2.19 15.17
C ALA A 22 -19.19 -3.60 14.56
N TRP A 23 -19.96 -4.50 15.19
CA TRP A 23 -20.22 -5.84 14.65
C TRP A 23 -21.21 -5.83 13.48
N VAL A 24 -22.19 -4.91 13.48
CA VAL A 24 -23.18 -4.77 12.40
C VAL A 24 -22.50 -4.29 11.13
N TRP A 25 -21.60 -3.32 11.24
CA TRP A 25 -20.80 -2.86 10.11
C TRP A 25 -19.87 -3.94 9.56
N ARG A 26 -19.25 -4.75 10.43
CA ARG A 26 -18.47 -5.92 9.99
C ARG A 26 -19.32 -6.94 9.23
N ALA A 27 -20.49 -7.30 9.74
CA ALA A 27 -21.39 -8.25 9.08
C ALA A 27 -21.91 -7.73 7.72
N LYS A 28 -22.21 -6.43 7.62
CA LYS A 28 -22.59 -5.79 6.35
C LYS A 28 -21.43 -5.75 5.35
N ASP A 29 -20.23 -5.40 5.81
CA ASP A 29 -19.03 -5.39 4.99
C ASP A 29 -18.74 -6.81 4.45
N GLU A 30 -18.82 -7.84 5.31
CA GLU A 30 -18.63 -9.27 4.98
C GLU A 30 -19.70 -9.81 4.01
N ALA A 31 -20.97 -9.52 4.24
CA ALA A 31 -22.05 -9.97 3.34
C ALA A 31 -21.93 -9.31 1.96
N HIS A 32 -21.61 -8.02 1.92
CA HIS A 32 -21.36 -7.32 0.66
C HIS A 32 -20.11 -7.86 -0.04
N ASP A 33 -19.04 -8.20 0.71
CA ASP A 33 -17.82 -8.84 0.18
C ASP A 33 -18.15 -10.18 -0.47
N TRP A 34 -18.98 -10.98 0.19
CA TRP A 34 -19.39 -12.30 -0.28
C TRP A 34 -20.23 -12.22 -1.55
N ILE A 35 -21.15 -11.24 -1.65
CA ILE A 35 -21.98 -11.05 -2.85
C ILE A 35 -21.14 -10.51 -4.00
N MET A 36 -20.35 -9.45 -3.76
CA MET A 36 -19.60 -8.78 -4.81
C MET A 36 -18.45 -9.63 -5.35
N SER A 37 -17.74 -10.38 -4.49
CA SER A 37 -16.65 -11.28 -4.93
C SER A 37 -17.07 -12.34 -5.95
N ARG A 38 -18.37 -12.54 -6.20
CA ARG A 38 -18.92 -13.55 -7.12
C ARG A 38 -19.61 -12.99 -8.36
N THR A 39 -19.59 -11.68 -8.58
CA THR A 39 -20.16 -11.08 -9.79
C THR A 39 -19.07 -10.74 -10.80
N ALA A 40 -19.31 -11.03 -12.09
CA ALA A 40 -18.39 -10.65 -13.15
C ALA A 40 -18.17 -9.13 -13.25
N ALA A 41 -19.13 -8.33 -12.79
CA ALA A 41 -19.01 -6.87 -12.73
C ALA A 41 -17.97 -6.43 -11.69
N ALA A 42 -18.03 -6.96 -10.47
CA ALA A 42 -17.08 -6.63 -9.41
C ALA A 42 -15.65 -7.11 -9.74
N LEU A 43 -15.51 -8.25 -10.43
CA LEU A 43 -14.21 -8.72 -10.90
C LEU A 43 -13.59 -7.73 -11.91
N ARG A 44 -14.37 -7.28 -12.90
CA ARG A 44 -13.92 -6.28 -13.87
C ARG A 44 -13.57 -4.94 -13.21
N GLU A 45 -14.35 -4.55 -12.21
CA GLU A 45 -14.10 -3.33 -11.45
C GLU A 45 -12.81 -3.42 -10.63
N HIS A 46 -12.56 -4.57 -9.99
CA HIS A 46 -11.30 -4.83 -9.29
C HIS A 46 -10.09 -4.77 -10.24
N GLU A 47 -10.19 -5.42 -11.40
CA GLU A 47 -9.15 -5.36 -12.44
C GLU A 47 -8.93 -3.92 -12.94
N ALA A 48 -10.00 -3.13 -13.12
CA ALA A 48 -9.90 -1.74 -13.54
C ALA A 48 -9.16 -0.88 -12.50
N VAL A 49 -9.40 -1.09 -11.21
CA VAL A 49 -8.66 -0.40 -10.14
C VAL A 49 -7.18 -0.76 -10.16
N ILE A 50 -6.85 -2.06 -10.21
CA ILE A 50 -5.45 -2.52 -10.28
C ILE A 50 -4.76 -1.90 -11.48
N ARG A 51 -5.39 -2.00 -12.65
CA ARG A 51 -4.87 -1.46 -13.89
C ARG A 51 -4.64 0.05 -13.80
N THR A 52 -5.57 0.79 -13.20
CA THR A 52 -5.43 2.24 -13.00
C THR A 52 -4.20 2.59 -12.18
N TYR A 53 -3.98 1.88 -11.07
CA TYR A 53 -2.78 2.08 -10.24
C TYR A 53 -1.50 1.76 -11.03
N VAL A 54 -1.44 0.59 -11.65
CA VAL A 54 -0.26 0.13 -12.40
C VAL A 54 0.06 1.06 -13.57
N ASP A 55 -0.94 1.38 -14.40
CA ASP A 55 -0.77 2.24 -15.58
C ASP A 55 -0.36 3.66 -15.16
N THR A 56 -0.95 4.21 -14.08
CA THR A 56 -0.56 5.54 -13.60
C THR A 56 0.85 5.56 -13.04
N ILE A 57 1.21 4.57 -12.21
CA ILE A 57 2.55 4.49 -11.63
C ILE A 57 3.60 4.39 -12.73
N ARG A 58 3.39 3.50 -13.70
CA ARG A 58 4.31 3.30 -14.83
C ARG A 58 4.43 4.48 -15.77
N ALA A 59 3.35 5.23 -15.95
CA ALA A 59 3.36 6.40 -16.82
C ALA A 59 4.12 7.58 -16.21
N VAL A 60 4.13 7.70 -14.87
CA VAL A 60 4.61 8.90 -14.16
C VAL A 60 5.95 8.67 -13.46
N TYR A 61 6.20 7.47 -12.92
CA TYR A 61 7.33 7.20 -12.04
C TYR A 61 8.32 6.22 -12.64
N ASP A 62 9.57 6.64 -12.82
CA ASP A 62 10.62 5.79 -13.35
C ASP A 62 11.02 4.72 -12.30
N PRO A 63 11.06 3.43 -12.67
CA PRO A 63 11.40 2.37 -11.73
C PRO A 63 12.82 2.46 -11.17
N SER A 64 13.74 3.14 -11.85
CA SER A 64 15.12 3.33 -11.39
C SER A 64 15.25 4.38 -10.29
N ASP A 65 14.29 5.31 -10.16
CA ASP A 65 14.30 6.37 -9.17
C ASP A 65 13.13 6.32 -8.18
N THR A 66 12.30 5.28 -8.25
CA THR A 66 11.09 5.14 -7.43
C THR A 66 11.08 3.82 -6.69
N ALA A 67 10.74 3.86 -5.40
CA ALA A 67 10.41 2.67 -4.63
C ALA A 67 8.93 2.66 -4.23
N LEU A 68 8.31 1.49 -4.33
CA LEU A 68 6.94 1.24 -3.92
C LEU A 68 6.89 0.78 -2.47
N VAL A 69 6.04 1.41 -1.67
CA VAL A 69 5.79 1.06 -0.27
C VAL A 69 4.36 0.52 -0.14
N THR A 70 4.21 -0.64 0.45
CA THR A 70 2.92 -1.28 0.76
C THR A 70 2.81 -1.49 2.26
N GLU A 71 1.59 -1.64 2.77
CA GLU A 71 1.34 -1.74 4.21
C GLU A 71 0.54 -2.98 4.59
N LEU A 72 0.96 -3.62 5.68
CA LEU A 72 0.32 -4.78 6.29
C LEU A 72 -0.04 -4.34 7.70
N GLY A 73 -1.33 -4.31 8.01
CA GLY A 73 -1.87 -3.80 9.27
C GLY A 73 -2.70 -2.52 9.12
N ASN A 74 -2.54 -1.76 8.03
CA ASN A 74 -3.39 -0.60 7.72
C ASN A 74 -4.82 -1.05 7.44
N ARG A 75 -5.76 -0.70 8.34
CA ARG A 75 -7.17 -1.13 8.26
C ARG A 75 -7.92 -0.52 7.07
N ARG A 76 -7.38 0.56 6.50
CA ARG A 76 -7.95 1.28 5.36
C ARG A 76 -7.35 0.86 4.02
N SER A 77 -6.38 -0.06 4.01
CA SER A 77 -5.73 -0.54 2.78
C SER A 77 -5.87 -2.04 2.57
N TYR A 78 -6.08 -2.41 1.32
CA TYR A 78 -5.89 -3.76 0.82
C TYR A 78 -4.40 -4.17 0.87
N PRO A 79 -4.07 -5.45 1.10
CA PRO A 79 -2.68 -5.94 1.03
C PRO A 79 -2.13 -5.95 -0.41
N TRP A 80 -1.50 -4.85 -0.82
CA TRP A 80 -1.07 -4.63 -2.22
C TRP A 80 0.22 -5.34 -2.64
N LEU A 81 1.00 -5.93 -1.71
CA LEU A 81 2.33 -6.49 -1.99
C LEU A 81 2.33 -7.47 -3.17
N ARG A 82 1.38 -8.40 -3.23
CA ARG A 82 1.35 -9.40 -4.31
C ARG A 82 1.14 -8.76 -5.67
N HIS A 83 0.30 -7.72 -5.75
CA HIS A 83 0.07 -6.97 -6.99
C HIS A 83 1.29 -6.15 -7.37
N ALA A 84 1.95 -5.49 -6.41
CA ALA A 84 3.19 -4.77 -6.66
C ALA A 84 4.28 -5.70 -7.23
N MET A 85 4.48 -6.86 -6.60
CA MET A 85 5.46 -7.85 -7.05
C MET A 85 5.15 -8.43 -8.44
N PHE A 86 3.87 -8.67 -8.74
CA PHE A 86 3.47 -9.30 -9.99
C PHE A 86 3.44 -8.31 -11.16
N TYR A 87 2.84 -7.14 -10.98
CA TYR A 87 2.63 -6.18 -12.07
C TYR A 87 3.78 -5.20 -12.24
N MET A 88 4.56 -4.92 -11.19
CA MET A 88 5.60 -3.90 -11.19
C MET A 88 6.93 -4.43 -10.58
N PRO A 89 7.42 -5.60 -11.01
CA PRO A 89 8.64 -6.21 -10.46
C PRO A 89 9.91 -5.35 -10.68
N GLU A 90 9.88 -4.43 -11.63
CA GLU A 90 10.99 -3.54 -11.95
C GLU A 90 11.27 -2.47 -10.89
N TYR A 91 10.30 -2.18 -10.01
CA TYR A 91 10.46 -1.22 -8.93
C TYR A 91 11.10 -1.88 -7.70
N ALA A 92 11.82 -1.10 -6.89
CA ALA A 92 12.14 -1.53 -5.53
C ALA A 92 10.85 -1.58 -4.70
N ILE A 93 10.58 -2.69 -3.99
CA ILE A 93 9.32 -2.88 -3.26
C ILE A 93 9.61 -3.11 -1.79
N TYR A 94 8.85 -2.44 -0.93
CA TYR A 94 8.90 -2.62 0.51
C TYR A 94 7.49 -2.82 1.06
N GLN A 95 7.30 -3.84 1.87
CA GLN A 95 6.08 -4.09 2.64
C GLN A 95 6.38 -3.80 4.10
N LEU A 96 5.74 -2.79 4.68
CA LEU A 96 5.87 -2.45 6.09
C LEU A 96 4.78 -3.12 6.92
N GLN A 97 5.14 -3.65 8.09
CA GLN A 97 4.18 -3.99 9.14
C GLN A 97 3.88 -2.71 9.94
N VAL A 98 2.65 -2.20 9.85
CA VAL A 98 2.20 -0.99 10.57
C VAL A 98 1.21 -1.36 11.68
N GLY A 99 1.03 -0.48 12.66
CA GLY A 99 0.24 -0.77 13.87
C GLY A 99 1.04 -1.44 15.00
N GLU A 100 0.41 -2.41 15.69
CA GLU A 100 0.98 -3.00 16.91
C GLU A 100 2.23 -3.88 16.65
N PRO A 101 3.23 -3.87 17.55
CA PRO A 101 4.43 -4.71 17.45
C PRO A 101 4.11 -6.23 17.38
N PRO A 102 5.01 -7.06 16.83
CA PRO A 102 6.36 -6.72 16.38
C PRO A 102 6.40 -6.04 15.01
N ARG A 103 7.28 -5.04 14.90
CA ARG A 103 7.54 -4.33 13.64
C ARG A 103 8.55 -5.10 12.80
N GLY A 104 8.44 -4.96 11.49
CA GLY A 104 9.36 -5.51 10.50
C GLY A 104 8.92 -5.15 9.09
N PHE A 105 9.86 -5.20 8.17
CA PHE A 105 9.57 -4.98 6.76
C PHE A 105 9.99 -6.18 5.91
N TYR A 106 9.33 -6.34 4.77
CA TYR A 106 9.73 -7.30 3.76
C TYR A 106 10.12 -6.56 2.48
N ALA A 107 11.29 -6.89 1.95
CA ALA A 107 11.79 -6.41 0.67
C ALA A 107 11.97 -7.63 -0.26
N PRO A 108 11.07 -7.85 -1.24
CA PRO A 108 11.11 -9.05 -2.09
C PRO A 108 12.44 -9.25 -2.82
N GLN A 109 13.09 -8.15 -3.21
CA GLN A 109 14.36 -8.18 -3.93
C GLN A 109 15.55 -8.60 -3.05
N SER A 110 15.42 -8.48 -1.73
CA SER A 110 16.50 -8.75 -0.77
C SER A 110 16.31 -10.06 0.00
N SER A 111 15.15 -10.73 -0.12
CA SER A 111 14.87 -11.98 0.58
C SER A 111 14.00 -12.93 -0.24
N ALA A 112 14.55 -14.12 -0.52
CA ALA A 112 13.83 -15.20 -1.20
C ALA A 112 12.72 -15.83 -0.32
N THR A 113 12.83 -15.71 1.00
CA THR A 113 11.80 -16.15 1.95
C THR A 113 10.93 -14.96 2.35
N MET A 114 9.60 -15.14 2.39
CA MET A 114 8.62 -14.13 2.85
C MET A 114 8.66 -13.93 4.37
N ILE A 115 9.84 -13.62 4.90
CA ILE A 115 10.08 -13.37 6.32
C ILE A 115 10.32 -11.87 6.48
N LEU A 116 9.63 -11.28 7.45
CA LEU A 116 9.86 -9.88 7.81
C LEU A 116 11.24 -9.73 8.44
N SER A 117 12.03 -8.80 7.90
CA SER A 117 13.25 -8.34 8.54
C SER A 117 12.88 -7.53 9.78
N PRO A 118 13.39 -7.86 10.98
CA PRO A 118 13.02 -7.19 12.24
C PRO A 118 13.66 -5.79 12.40
N SER A 119 14.38 -5.31 11.39
CA SER A 119 15.01 -3.99 11.41
C SER A 119 13.98 -2.88 11.19
N ALA A 120 14.15 -1.76 11.89
CA ALA A 120 13.42 -0.52 11.64
C ALA A 120 14.09 0.35 10.56
N THR A 121 15.36 0.12 10.25
CA THR A 121 16.09 0.87 9.23
C THR A 121 15.97 0.16 7.89
N ILE A 122 15.53 0.91 6.88
CA ILE A 122 15.33 0.46 5.51
C ILE A 122 16.29 1.21 4.61
N GLU A 123 17.26 0.50 4.06
CA GLU A 123 18.16 1.06 3.05
C GLU A 123 17.46 1.04 1.69
N VAL A 124 17.28 2.23 1.13
CA VAL A 124 16.67 2.42 -0.19
C VAL A 124 17.79 2.53 -1.24
N PRO A 125 17.67 1.90 -2.42
CA PRO A 125 18.70 2.01 -3.45
C PRO A 125 19.09 3.46 -3.74
N ARG A 126 20.38 3.71 -3.94
CA ARG A 126 20.95 5.07 -4.07
C ARG A 126 20.26 5.93 -5.13
N ARG A 127 19.77 5.30 -6.20
CA ARG A 127 19.11 6.00 -7.32
C ARG A 127 17.69 6.44 -7.00
N VAL A 128 17.06 5.83 -6.00
CA VAL A 128 15.70 6.18 -5.58
C VAL A 128 15.67 7.59 -4.99
N ARG A 129 14.75 8.38 -5.51
CA ARG A 129 14.49 9.79 -5.20
C ARG A 129 13.09 10.00 -4.65
N GLN A 130 12.22 9.00 -4.69
CA GLN A 130 10.87 9.11 -4.15
C GLN A 130 10.34 7.76 -3.69
N LEU A 131 9.49 7.81 -2.67
CA LEU A 131 8.69 6.70 -2.21
C LEU A 131 7.26 6.91 -2.66
N VAL A 132 6.64 5.87 -3.21
CA VAL A 132 5.23 5.88 -3.61
C VAL A 132 4.51 4.82 -2.78
N TRP A 133 3.61 5.24 -1.90
CA TRP A 133 2.76 4.33 -1.16
C TRP A 133 1.65 3.83 -2.06
N PHE A 134 1.65 2.52 -2.25
CA PHE A 134 0.61 1.78 -2.92
C PHE A 134 -0.36 1.24 -1.86
N VAL A 135 -1.22 2.14 -1.37
CA VAL A 135 -2.27 1.87 -0.37
C VAL A 135 -3.59 2.48 -0.86
N ASP A 136 -4.72 1.94 -0.43
CA ASP A 136 -6.02 2.52 -0.83
C ASP A 136 -6.25 3.89 -0.19
N HIS A 137 -5.94 4.00 1.11
CA HIS A 137 -6.04 5.22 1.91
C HIS A 137 -4.99 5.22 3.01
N TRP A 138 -4.53 6.41 3.37
CA TRP A 138 -3.67 6.61 4.52
C TRP A 138 -4.39 6.24 5.83
N ASP A 139 -3.67 5.58 6.74
CA ASP A 139 -4.18 5.28 8.08
C ASP A 139 -4.21 6.57 8.93
N PRO A 140 -5.37 7.02 9.44
CA PRO A 140 -5.44 8.23 10.27
C PRO A 140 -4.70 8.12 11.59
N GLU A 141 -4.41 6.90 12.07
CA GLU A 141 -3.67 6.67 13.31
C GLU A 141 -2.15 6.80 13.11
N GLU A 142 -1.67 6.76 11.86
CA GLU A 142 -0.26 6.88 11.52
C GLU A 142 0.08 8.30 11.02
N PRO A 143 1.07 8.98 11.62
CA PRO A 143 1.43 10.34 11.22
C PRO A 143 1.98 10.37 9.79
N ARG A 144 1.47 11.30 8.98
CA ARG A 144 1.98 11.53 7.62
C ARG A 144 3.40 12.08 7.68
N PRO A 145 4.37 11.50 6.95
CA PRO A 145 5.71 12.06 6.87
C PRO A 145 5.66 13.47 6.24
N PRO A 146 6.51 14.41 6.70
CA PRO A 146 6.54 15.77 6.14
C PRO A 146 6.84 15.75 4.64
N GLY A 147 6.04 16.49 3.86
CA GLY A 147 6.19 16.57 2.40
C GLY A 147 5.50 15.45 1.61
N LEU A 148 4.71 14.59 2.26
CA LEU A 148 3.87 13.60 1.57
C LEU A 148 2.82 14.31 0.70
N LEU A 149 2.87 14.04 -0.60
CA LEU A 149 1.93 14.51 -1.59
C LEU A 149 0.82 13.47 -1.78
N GLU A 150 -0.43 13.91 -1.81
CA GLU A 150 -1.59 13.08 -2.11
C GLU A 150 -2.02 13.34 -3.56
N VAL A 151 -1.95 12.32 -4.41
CA VAL A 151 -2.28 12.38 -5.82
C VAL A 151 -3.57 11.61 -6.04
N GLN A 152 -4.62 12.28 -6.49
CA GLN A 152 -5.90 11.65 -6.76
C GLN A 152 -5.83 10.81 -8.04
N LEU A 153 -6.39 9.60 -7.96
CA LEU A 153 -6.58 8.67 -9.06
C LEU A 153 -8.07 8.51 -9.39
N PRO A 154 -8.40 8.00 -10.59
CA PRO A 154 -9.75 7.54 -10.91
C PRO A 154 -10.31 6.57 -9.85
N TYR A 155 -11.63 6.44 -9.81
CA TYR A 155 -12.35 5.56 -8.87
C TYR A 155 -12.21 5.94 -7.38
N GLY A 156 -11.96 7.23 -7.10
CA GLY A 156 -11.84 7.75 -5.72
C GLY A 156 -10.63 7.19 -4.99
N ARG A 157 -9.55 6.95 -5.73
CA ARG A 157 -8.31 6.36 -5.23
C ARG A 157 -7.23 7.41 -5.08
N TYR A 158 -6.17 7.05 -4.37
CA TYR A 158 -5.06 7.96 -4.09
C TYR A 158 -3.73 7.24 -4.20
N LEU A 159 -2.72 7.96 -4.68
CA LEU A 159 -1.31 7.64 -4.49
C LEU A 159 -0.72 8.63 -3.51
N TYR A 160 0.14 8.15 -2.63
CA TYR A 160 0.87 9.02 -1.72
C TYR A 160 2.34 9.00 -2.06
N VAL A 161 2.89 10.16 -2.37
CA VAL A 161 4.23 10.29 -2.94
C VAL A 161 5.07 11.16 -2.06
N LEU A 162 6.22 10.65 -1.65
CA LEU A 162 7.17 11.37 -0.83
C LEU A 162 8.49 11.51 -1.58
N PRO A 163 8.85 12.72 -2.02
CA PRO A 163 10.18 13.01 -2.52
C PRO A 163 11.22 12.79 -1.42
N LEU A 164 12.22 11.96 -1.70
CA LEU A 164 13.35 11.71 -0.82
C LEU A 164 14.42 12.78 -1.04
N GLY A 165 14.67 13.56 0.01
CA GLY A 165 15.80 14.48 0.08
C GLY A 165 17.13 13.76 0.38
N ARG A 166 18.06 14.51 0.98
CA ARG A 166 19.34 13.98 1.48
C ARG A 166 19.26 13.43 2.91
N GLY A 167 18.12 13.62 3.58
CA GLY A 167 17.90 13.21 4.96
C GLY A 167 17.26 11.83 5.09
N ARG A 168 17.21 11.34 6.32
CA ARG A 168 16.40 10.19 6.73
C ARG A 168 14.92 10.60 6.75
N VAL A 169 14.07 9.69 6.31
CA VAL A 169 12.61 9.82 6.40
C VAL A 169 12.11 8.84 7.45
N GLU A 170 11.28 9.32 8.37
CA GLU A 170 10.62 8.51 9.38
C GLU A 170 9.16 8.26 9.01
N TYR A 171 8.72 7.01 9.15
CA TYR A 171 7.31 6.65 8.98
C TYR A 171 6.98 5.38 9.74
N ALA A 172 5.89 5.35 10.53
CA ALA A 172 5.46 4.21 11.34
C ALA A 172 6.59 3.58 12.21
N GLY A 173 7.54 4.43 12.64
CA GLY A 173 8.80 4.07 13.31
C GLY A 173 9.79 3.23 12.49
N TYR A 174 9.63 3.21 11.17
CA TYR A 174 10.68 2.86 10.22
C TYR A 174 11.43 4.09 9.76
N SER A 175 12.64 3.83 9.28
CA SER A 175 13.61 4.84 8.90
C SER A 175 14.16 4.54 7.53
N PHE A 176 13.69 5.27 6.54
CA PHE A 176 14.21 5.17 5.18
C PHE A 176 15.49 5.98 5.08
N VAL A 177 16.58 5.29 4.77
CA VAL A 177 17.91 5.88 4.62
C VAL A 177 18.45 5.60 3.23
N ARG A 178 19.11 6.59 2.64
CA ARG A 178 19.88 6.41 1.42
C ARG A 178 21.33 6.12 1.82
N PRO A 179 21.98 5.10 1.24
CA PRO A 179 23.37 4.78 1.56
C PRO A 179 24.27 6.01 1.34
N ALA A 180 25.13 6.31 2.31
CA ALA A 180 26.20 7.29 2.14
C ALA A 180 27.14 6.84 1.01
N ARG A 181 27.79 7.81 0.35
CA ARG A 181 28.56 7.66 -0.89
C ARG A 181 29.65 6.59 -0.81
#